data_AF-A0A935S4S8-F1
#
_entry.id   AF-A0A935S4S8-F1
#
_cell.length_a   1.000
_cell.length_b   1.000
_cell.length_c   1.000
_cell.angle_alpha   90.00
_cell.angle_beta   90.00
_cell.angle_gamma   90.00
#
_symmetry.space_group_name_H-M   'P 1'
#
loop_
_entity.id
_entity.type
_entity.pdbx_description
1 polymer ?
#
loop_
_entity_poly.entity_id
_entity_poly.type
_entity_poly.pdbx_seq_one_letter_code
_entity_poly.pdbx_strand_id
1 'polypeptide(L)'
;MLLKNSSEWHGDASAVYYALSLDQLRLPMGDLLYKHPSLMQWLTKLVYFVEILIPILILLPTKNKWVKLSLFALLLVLHIGIGLTLYVGLFYIINITTALAILPSEFLDRFKILAITNYQKAKRKSISIIKHGANAFSALILALCLILNLSYMPWYSYELDKPVNVLVNTLRLNQFWGMFSPHIMKEDGWYLHEGYTSEGKLWDLYYDLPYIYSEKPEHLVKNFKSDRWRKLAENMQRSDYTF
;
A
#
# COMPACT_ATOMS: atom_id res chain seq x y z
N MET A 1 -8.52 5.99 5.99
CA MET A 1 -9.94 6.40 6.12
C MET A 1 -10.10 7.90 6.40
N LEU A 2 -9.52 8.45 7.48
CA LEU A 2 -9.55 9.91 7.76
C LEU A 2 -8.97 10.77 6.63
N LEU A 3 -7.97 10.23 5.92
CA LEU A 3 -7.36 10.89 4.77
C LEU A 3 -8.17 10.72 3.47
N LYS A 4 -9.08 9.74 3.37
CA LYS A 4 -9.89 9.44 2.17
C LYS A 4 -11.25 10.12 2.27
N ASN A 5 -11.21 11.45 2.32
CA ASN A 5 -12.38 12.30 2.57
C ASN A 5 -12.91 12.98 1.31
N SER A 6 -12.45 12.60 0.12
CA SER A 6 -12.88 13.20 -1.15
C SER A 6 -14.21 12.60 -1.66
N SER A 7 -14.87 13.31 -2.58
CA SER A 7 -16.14 12.87 -3.17
C SER A 7 -16.02 11.55 -3.92
N GLU A 8 -14.83 11.23 -4.46
CA GLU A 8 -14.56 9.97 -5.17
C GLU A 8 -14.79 8.74 -4.29
N TRP A 9 -14.58 8.85 -2.97
CA TRP A 9 -14.71 7.74 -2.03
C TRP A 9 -16.13 7.58 -1.47
N HIS A 10 -16.76 8.68 -1.03
CA HIS A 10 -18.05 8.63 -0.31
C HIS A 10 -19.23 9.28 -1.03
N GLY A 11 -18.97 10.12 -2.03
CA GLY A 11 -19.99 10.82 -2.81
C GLY A 11 -20.43 10.03 -4.04
N ASP A 12 -19.65 10.11 -5.11
CA ASP A 12 -19.98 9.50 -6.41
C ASP A 12 -19.51 8.04 -6.55
N ALA A 13 -18.70 7.56 -5.59
CA ALA A 13 -18.11 6.22 -5.58
C ALA A 13 -17.27 5.89 -6.83
N SER A 14 -16.55 6.88 -7.37
CA SER A 14 -15.71 6.74 -8.55
C SER A 14 -14.25 6.33 -8.25
N ALA A 15 -13.86 6.16 -6.99
CA ALA A 15 -12.46 5.93 -6.61
C ALA A 15 -11.81 4.72 -7.29
N VAL A 16 -12.46 3.54 -7.30
CA VAL A 16 -11.89 2.34 -7.96
C VAL A 16 -11.81 2.54 -9.48
N TYR A 17 -12.76 3.27 -10.07
CA TYR A 17 -12.71 3.63 -11.49
C TYR A 17 -11.47 4.46 -11.80
N TYR A 18 -11.22 5.53 -11.03
CA TYR A 18 -10.03 6.36 -11.25
C TYR A 18 -8.72 5.63 -10.91
N ALA A 19 -8.72 4.74 -9.92
CA ALA A 19 -7.53 3.92 -9.65
C ALA A 19 -7.20 2.99 -10.83
N LEU A 20 -8.21 2.43 -11.49
CA LEU A 20 -8.04 1.57 -12.67
C LEU A 20 -7.87 2.36 -13.97
N SER A 21 -8.21 3.64 -14.02
CA SER A 21 -7.91 4.49 -15.19
C SER A 21 -6.42 4.83 -15.31
N LEU A 22 -5.63 4.57 -14.25
CA LEU A 22 -4.18 4.70 -14.28
C LEU A 22 -3.56 3.47 -14.95
N ASP A 23 -3.28 3.55 -16.24
CA ASP A 23 -2.72 2.46 -17.05
C ASP A 23 -1.32 2.05 -16.61
N GLN A 24 -0.56 2.98 -15.99
CA GLN A 24 0.72 2.64 -15.37
C GLN A 24 0.59 1.68 -14.15
N LEU A 25 -0.61 1.55 -13.58
CA LEU A 25 -0.91 0.64 -12.46
C LEU A 25 -1.82 -0.53 -12.85
N ARG A 26 -2.70 -0.38 -13.84
CA ARG A 26 -3.69 -1.40 -14.19
C ARG A 26 -3.05 -2.69 -14.71
N LEU A 27 -3.47 -3.83 -14.15
CA LEU A 27 -3.10 -5.19 -14.58
C LEU A 27 -4.18 -5.81 -15.48
N PRO A 28 -3.90 -6.93 -16.19
CA PRO A 28 -4.87 -7.56 -17.09
C PRO A 28 -6.22 -7.93 -16.48
N MET A 29 -6.28 -8.35 -15.20
CA MET A 29 -7.58 -8.56 -14.53
C MET A 29 -8.29 -7.24 -14.21
N GLY A 30 -7.53 -6.17 -14.05
CA GLY A 30 -8.05 -4.81 -13.96
C GLY A 30 -8.76 -4.39 -15.25
N ASP A 31 -8.25 -4.76 -16.43
CA ASP A 31 -8.91 -4.48 -17.72
C ASP A 31 -10.29 -5.16 -17.81
N LEU A 32 -10.42 -6.38 -17.29
CA LEU A 32 -11.71 -7.08 -17.23
C LEU A 32 -12.69 -6.35 -16.32
N LEU A 33 -12.23 -5.92 -15.14
CA LEU A 33 -13.05 -5.18 -14.19
C LEU A 33 -13.45 -3.79 -14.73
N TYR A 34 -12.56 -3.13 -15.47
CA TYR A 34 -12.76 -1.78 -15.99
C TYR A 34 -13.92 -1.69 -17.00
N LYS A 35 -14.26 -2.80 -17.65
CA LYS A 35 -15.43 -2.92 -18.54
C LYS A 35 -16.78 -2.85 -17.80
N HIS A 36 -16.78 -2.88 -16.47
CA HIS A 36 -17.99 -2.90 -15.64
C HIS A 36 -18.02 -1.71 -14.65
N PRO A 37 -18.37 -0.48 -15.10
CA PRO A 37 -18.38 0.71 -14.25
C PRO A 37 -19.28 0.62 -13.01
N SER A 38 -20.45 0.02 -13.15
CA SER A 38 -21.38 -0.18 -12.02
C SER A 38 -20.78 -1.08 -10.92
N LEU A 39 -20.04 -2.11 -11.31
CA LEU A 39 -19.32 -2.98 -10.37
C LEU A 39 -18.22 -2.21 -9.65
N MET A 40 -17.47 -1.36 -10.34
CA MET A 40 -16.43 -0.51 -9.72
C MET A 40 -17.01 0.48 -8.70
N GLN A 41 -18.21 1.03 -8.93
CA GLN A 41 -18.89 1.87 -7.94
C GLN A 41 -19.26 1.08 -6.67
N TRP A 42 -19.81 -0.13 -6.84
CA TRP A 42 -20.10 -1.01 -5.70
C TRP A 42 -18.84 -1.42 -4.95
N LEU A 43 -17.78 -1.76 -5.66
CA LEU A 43 -16.48 -2.08 -5.07
C LEU A 43 -15.89 -0.89 -4.32
N THR A 44 -16.04 0.34 -4.84
CA THR A 44 -15.58 1.55 -4.13
C THR A 44 -16.26 1.68 -2.77
N LYS A 45 -17.59 1.56 -2.72
CA LYS A 45 -18.36 1.60 -1.46
C LYS A 45 -17.96 0.47 -0.52
N LEU A 46 -17.77 -0.74 -1.06
CA LEU A 46 -17.36 -1.91 -0.29
C LEU A 46 -15.97 -1.71 0.32
N VAL A 47 -14.97 -1.33 -0.48
CA VAL A 47 -13.60 -1.05 -0.03
C VAL A 47 -13.61 0.03 1.03
N TYR A 48 -14.34 1.13 0.79
CA TYR A 48 -14.48 2.22 1.75
C TYR A 48 -15.03 1.71 3.09
N PHE A 49 -16.15 0.99 3.09
CA PHE A 49 -16.76 0.42 4.28
C PHE A 49 -15.82 -0.56 5.02
N VAL A 50 -15.16 -1.44 4.27
CA VAL A 50 -14.21 -2.42 4.81
C VAL A 50 -13.02 -1.73 5.48
N GLU A 51 -12.50 -0.64 4.90
CA GLU A 51 -11.43 0.16 5.51
C GLU A 51 -11.85 0.83 6.83
N ILE A 52 -13.13 1.13 7.03
CA ILE A 52 -13.68 1.58 8.33
C ILE A 52 -13.74 0.41 9.31
N LEU A 53 -14.24 -0.73 8.84
CA LEU A 53 -14.58 -1.87 9.67
C LEU A 53 -13.32 -2.57 10.22
N ILE A 54 -12.27 -2.71 9.41
CA ILE A 54 -11.02 -3.38 9.78
C ILE A 54 -10.42 -2.84 11.09
N PRO A 55 -10.13 -1.53 11.26
CA PRO A 55 -9.53 -1.03 12.50
C PRO A 55 -10.43 -1.24 13.71
N ILE A 56 -11.76 -1.14 13.56
CA ILE A 56 -12.71 -1.42 14.63
C ILE A 56 -12.62 -2.89 15.05
N LEU A 57 -12.58 -3.82 14.10
CA LEU A 57 -12.48 -5.25 14.38
C LEU A 57 -11.11 -5.66 14.94
N ILE A 58 -10.02 -5.00 14.52
CA ILE A 58 -8.67 -5.23 15.06
C ILE A 58 -8.58 -4.80 16.52
N LEU A 59 -9.15 -3.62 16.85
CA LEU A 59 -9.10 -3.05 18.20
C LEU A 59 -10.10 -3.71 19.16
N LEU A 60 -11.11 -4.40 18.65
CA LEU A 60 -12.07 -5.13 19.46
C LEU A 60 -11.35 -6.28 20.19
N PRO A 61 -11.30 -6.29 21.54
CA PRO A 61 -10.59 -7.31 22.32
C PRO A 61 -11.39 -8.62 22.41
N THR A 62 -11.78 -9.18 21.27
CA THR A 62 -12.60 -10.40 21.20
C THR A 62 -11.73 -11.66 21.17
N LYS A 63 -12.16 -12.66 21.93
CA LYS A 63 -11.61 -14.03 21.89
C LYS A 63 -12.33 -14.90 20.86
N ASN A 64 -13.37 -14.38 20.19
CA ASN A 64 -14.13 -15.15 19.23
C ASN A 64 -13.29 -15.43 17.98
N LYS A 65 -12.91 -16.71 17.80
CA LYS A 65 -12.13 -17.17 16.65
C LYS A 65 -12.77 -16.85 15.31
N TRP A 66 -14.10 -16.85 15.24
CA TRP A 66 -14.82 -16.59 13.98
C TRP A 66 -14.66 -15.13 13.55
N VAL A 67 -14.69 -14.18 14.49
CA VAL A 67 -14.45 -12.76 14.17
C VAL A 67 -13.03 -12.57 13.62
N LYS A 68 -12.03 -13.21 14.23
CA LYS A 68 -10.64 -13.15 13.77
C LYS A 68 -10.45 -13.78 12.39
N LEU A 69 -11.08 -14.94 12.14
CA LEU A 69 -11.04 -15.60 10.83
C LEU A 69 -11.75 -14.79 9.76
N SER A 70 -12.91 -14.20 10.07
CA SER A 70 -13.63 -13.32 9.14
C SER A 70 -12.82 -12.06 8.83
N LEU A 71 -12.18 -11.45 9.83
CA LEU A 71 -11.29 -10.31 9.64
C LEU A 71 -10.08 -10.67 8.76
N PHE A 72 -9.43 -11.81 9.04
CA PHE A 72 -8.32 -12.29 8.21
C PHE A 72 -8.77 -12.56 6.77
N ALA A 73 -9.89 -13.25 6.57
CA ALA A 73 -10.44 -13.52 5.25
C ALA A 73 -10.78 -12.22 4.49
N LEU A 74 -11.33 -11.23 5.18
CA LEU A 74 -11.64 -9.92 4.61
C LEU A 74 -10.38 -9.21 4.12
N LEU A 75 -9.33 -9.17 4.96
CA LEU A 75 -8.03 -8.61 4.58
C LEU A 75 -7.40 -9.39 3.42
N LEU A 76 -7.47 -10.72 3.45
CA LEU A 76 -6.91 -11.57 2.40
C LEU A 76 -7.59 -11.31 1.05
N VAL A 77 -8.92 -11.34 1.00
CA VAL A 77 -9.70 -11.12 -0.22
C VAL A 77 -9.47 -9.72 -0.77
N LEU A 78 -9.47 -8.69 0.09
CA LEU A 78 -9.20 -7.31 -0.31
C LEU A 78 -7.82 -7.17 -0.98
N HIS A 79 -6.77 -7.69 -0.34
CA HIS A 79 -5.40 -7.54 -0.84
C HIS A 79 -5.12 -8.42 -2.06
N ILE A 80 -5.71 -9.62 -2.15
CA ILE A 80 -5.66 -10.42 -3.39
C ILE A 80 -6.37 -9.69 -4.53
N GLY A 81 -7.55 -9.13 -4.29
CA GLY A 81 -8.29 -8.35 -5.29
C GLY A 81 -7.46 -7.16 -5.82
N ILE A 82 -6.83 -6.41 -4.92
CA ILE A 82 -5.91 -5.33 -5.29
C ILE A 82 -4.72 -5.90 -6.08
N GLY A 83 -4.04 -6.93 -5.58
CA GLY A 83 -2.85 -7.51 -6.23
C GLY A 83 -3.11 -8.15 -7.60
N LEU A 84 -4.35 -8.57 -7.88
CA LEU A 84 -4.75 -9.07 -9.20
C LEU A 84 -5.06 -7.93 -10.19
N THR A 85 -5.54 -6.79 -9.72
CA THR A 85 -6.08 -5.70 -10.57
C THR A 85 -5.16 -4.50 -10.72
N LEU A 86 -4.31 -4.23 -9.72
CA LEU A 86 -3.40 -3.09 -9.65
C LEU A 86 -1.99 -3.51 -9.26
N TYR A 87 -0.99 -3.00 -9.96
CA TYR A 87 0.42 -3.21 -9.67
C TYR A 87 0.93 -2.21 -8.63
N VAL A 88 0.74 -2.55 -7.35
CA VAL A 88 1.18 -1.75 -6.19
C VAL A 88 2.46 -2.33 -5.55
N GLY A 89 3.31 -2.98 -6.34
CA GLY A 89 4.54 -3.62 -5.86
C GLY A 89 4.27 -4.68 -4.77
N LEU A 90 5.08 -4.68 -3.71
CA LEU A 90 4.99 -5.66 -2.61
C LEU A 90 3.85 -5.39 -1.61
N PHE A 91 3.07 -4.33 -1.81
CA PHE A 91 2.05 -3.87 -0.87
C PHE A 91 1.09 -4.99 -0.43
N TYR A 92 0.50 -5.73 -1.37
CA TYR A 92 -0.49 -6.75 -1.04
C TYR A 92 0.13 -7.93 -0.26
N ILE A 93 1.35 -8.35 -0.61
CA ILE A 93 2.05 -9.45 0.07
C ILE A 93 2.39 -9.07 1.52
N ILE A 94 2.92 -7.86 1.72
CA ILE A 94 3.27 -7.35 3.04
C ILE A 94 2.03 -7.34 3.93
N ASN A 95 0.92 -6.78 3.44
CA ASN A 95 -0.32 -6.74 4.21
C ASN A 95 -0.90 -8.13 4.51
N ILE A 96 -0.86 -9.07 3.56
CA ILE A 96 -1.31 -10.46 3.80
C ILE A 96 -0.43 -11.13 4.87
N THR A 97 0.88 -10.91 4.81
CA THR A 97 1.83 -11.47 5.78
C THR A 97 1.61 -10.88 7.16
N THR A 98 1.39 -9.56 7.26
CA THR A 98 1.02 -8.91 8.53
C THR A 98 -0.32 -9.43 9.06
N ALA A 99 -1.30 -9.68 8.19
CA ALA A 99 -2.60 -10.21 8.59
C ALA A 99 -2.52 -11.61 9.20
N LEU A 100 -1.47 -12.41 8.93
CA LEU A 100 -1.27 -13.71 9.59
C LEU A 100 -1.21 -13.60 11.11
N ALA A 101 -0.79 -12.45 11.66
CA ALA A 101 -0.78 -12.21 13.10
C ALA A 101 -2.18 -12.17 13.74
N ILE A 102 -3.24 -12.01 12.93
CA ILE A 102 -4.64 -11.97 13.39
C ILE A 102 -5.19 -13.39 13.58
N LEU A 103 -4.57 -14.41 12.96
CA LEU A 103 -5.06 -15.78 13.00
C LEU A 103 -5.22 -16.29 14.45
N PRO A 104 -6.31 -17.03 14.76
CA PRO A 104 -6.49 -17.61 16.08
C PRO A 104 -5.35 -18.54 16.48
N SER A 105 -5.08 -18.63 17.79
CA SER A 105 -4.08 -19.53 18.36
C SER A 105 -4.25 -20.96 17.90
N GLU A 106 -5.49 -21.44 17.77
CA GLU A 106 -5.82 -22.80 17.38
C GLU A 106 -5.34 -23.15 15.96
N PHE A 107 -5.23 -22.15 15.09
CA PHE A 107 -4.66 -22.32 13.75
C PHE A 107 -3.13 -22.29 13.81
N LEU A 108 -2.56 -21.31 14.50
CA LEU A 108 -1.11 -21.17 14.66
C LEU A 108 -0.50 -22.36 15.41
N ASP A 109 -1.22 -22.94 16.36
CA ASP A 109 -0.80 -24.09 17.18
C ASP A 109 -0.59 -25.35 16.34
N ARG A 110 -1.30 -25.49 15.21
CA ARG A 110 -1.08 -26.60 14.27
C ARG A 110 0.29 -26.55 13.62
N PHE A 111 0.85 -25.35 13.43
CA PHE A 111 2.18 -25.14 12.88
C PHE A 111 3.28 -25.16 13.96
N LYS A 112 2.91 -25.18 15.26
CA LYS A 112 3.89 -25.25 16.36
C LYS A 112 4.68 -26.56 16.38
N ILE A 113 4.21 -27.62 15.72
CA ILE A 113 4.90 -28.92 15.66
C ILE A 113 6.36 -28.78 15.17
N LEU A 114 6.68 -27.74 14.39
CA LEU A 114 8.05 -27.44 13.92
C LEU A 114 8.87 -26.52 14.87
N ALA A 115 8.24 -25.81 15.81
CA ALA A 115 8.88 -24.73 16.61
C ALA A 115 9.00 -25.01 18.13
N ILE A 116 8.33 -26.07 18.63
CA ILE A 116 8.19 -26.35 20.08
C ILE A 116 9.53 -26.64 20.78
N THR A 117 10.53 -27.19 20.07
CA THR A 117 11.79 -27.63 20.67
C THR A 117 12.64 -26.48 21.23
N ASN A 118 12.53 -25.27 20.65
CA ASN A 118 13.32 -24.10 21.06
C ASN A 118 12.57 -23.16 22.02
N TYR A 119 11.24 -23.04 21.91
CA TYR A 119 10.44 -22.11 22.73
C TYR A 119 10.42 -22.48 24.22
N GLN A 120 10.29 -23.77 24.54
CA GLN A 120 10.29 -24.23 25.94
C GLN A 120 11.64 -24.04 26.63
N LYS A 121 12.74 -24.09 25.87
CA LYS A 121 14.11 -23.81 26.35
C LYS A 121 14.31 -22.32 26.68
N ALA A 122 13.75 -21.42 25.87
CA ALA A 122 13.86 -19.97 26.06
C ALA A 122 13.00 -19.41 27.21
N LYS A 123 11.85 -20.03 27.51
CA LYS A 123 10.90 -19.59 28.55
C LYS A 123 11.48 -19.59 29.97
N ARG A 124 12.64 -20.22 30.21
CA ARG A 124 13.09 -20.62 31.55
C ARG A 124 13.91 -19.58 32.36
N LYS A 125 14.29 -18.42 31.83
CA LYS A 125 14.98 -17.35 32.62
C LYS A 125 14.73 -15.93 32.11
N SER A 126 13.53 -15.37 32.30
CA SER A 126 13.28 -13.94 32.08
C SER A 126 13.24 -13.21 33.43
N ILE A 127 14.28 -12.43 33.71
CA ILE A 127 14.45 -11.61 34.93
C ILE A 127 13.45 -10.44 34.89
N SER A 128 12.80 -10.16 36.03
CA SER A 128 11.72 -9.16 36.14
C SER A 128 12.08 -7.75 35.62
N ILE A 129 13.33 -7.31 35.81
CA ILE A 129 13.83 -6.02 35.33
C ILE A 129 13.81 -5.93 33.79
N ILE A 130 14.15 -7.02 33.11
CA ILE A 130 14.11 -7.08 31.63
C ILE A 130 12.67 -6.94 31.13
N LYS A 131 11.68 -7.46 31.88
CA LYS A 131 10.26 -7.33 31.51
C LYS A 131 9.75 -5.90 31.63
N HIS A 132 10.08 -5.19 32.72
CA HIS A 132 9.66 -3.81 32.90
C HIS A 132 10.34 -2.88 31.88
N GLY A 133 11.64 -3.07 31.63
CA GLY A 133 12.36 -2.35 30.58
C GLY A 133 11.78 -2.59 29.19
N ALA A 134 11.49 -3.86 28.85
CA ALA A 134 10.86 -4.19 27.56
C ALA A 134 9.45 -3.60 27.42
N ASN A 135 8.65 -3.59 28.49
CA ASN A 135 7.32 -2.97 28.49
C ASN A 135 7.41 -1.45 28.32
N ALA A 136 8.31 -0.78 29.03
CA ALA A 136 8.54 0.66 28.89
C ALA A 136 9.00 1.02 27.48
N PHE A 137 9.94 0.24 26.92
CA PHE A 137 10.38 0.41 25.54
C PHE A 137 9.26 0.20 24.52
N SER A 138 8.43 -0.83 24.71
CA SER A 138 7.27 -1.09 23.84
C SER A 138 6.25 0.04 23.93
N ALA A 139 5.95 0.54 25.13
CA ALA A 139 5.07 1.67 25.34
C ALA A 139 5.61 2.95 24.69
N LEU A 140 6.92 3.20 24.79
CA LEU A 140 7.60 4.31 24.12
C LEU A 140 7.46 4.21 22.60
N ILE A 141 7.71 3.04 22.00
CA ILE A 141 7.53 2.81 20.56
C ILE A 141 6.08 3.04 20.16
N LEU A 142 5.11 2.51 20.91
CA LEU A 142 3.69 2.70 20.62
C LEU A 142 3.30 4.18 20.69
N ALA A 143 3.79 4.92 21.69
CA ALA A 143 3.57 6.36 21.80
C ALA A 143 4.20 7.12 20.63
N LEU A 144 5.42 6.78 20.23
CA LEU A 144 6.08 7.36 19.05
C LEU A 144 5.29 7.07 17.77
N CYS A 145 4.84 5.82 17.57
CA CYS A 145 3.99 5.45 16.44
C CYS A 145 2.67 6.22 16.44
N LEU A 146 2.05 6.44 17.60
CA LEU A 146 0.82 7.22 17.72
C LEU A 146 1.06 8.69 17.34
N ILE A 147 2.11 9.31 17.87
CA ILE A 147 2.49 10.70 17.54
C ILE A 147 2.78 10.83 16.05
N LEU A 148 3.50 9.86 15.46
CA LEU A 148 3.76 9.82 14.01
C LEU A 148 2.46 9.78 13.21
N ASN A 149 1.54 8.87 13.54
CA ASN A 149 0.25 8.79 12.85
C ASN A 149 -0.59 10.07 13.02
N LEU A 150 -0.55 10.70 14.20
CA LEU A 150 -1.23 11.97 14.46
C LEU A 150 -0.62 13.13 13.67
N SER A 151 0.71 13.19 13.51
CA SER A 151 1.41 14.24 12.75
C SER A 151 0.98 14.33 11.27
N TYR A 152 0.40 13.26 10.72
CA TYR A 152 -0.15 13.27 9.36
C TYR A 152 -1.61 13.72 9.28
N MET A 153 -2.26 14.01 10.41
CA MET A 153 -3.64 14.48 10.43
C MET A 153 -3.69 16.00 10.26
N PRO A 154 -4.54 16.52 9.36
CA PRO A 154 -4.58 17.96 9.07
C PRO A 154 -5.01 18.83 10.26
N TRP A 155 -5.65 18.24 11.27
CA TRP A 155 -6.11 18.91 12.50
C TRP A 155 -5.09 18.84 13.65
N TYR A 156 -3.96 18.17 13.47
CA TYR A 156 -2.92 18.01 14.49
C TYR A 156 -1.66 18.76 14.07
N SER A 157 -1.36 19.87 14.76
CA SER A 157 -0.34 20.84 14.36
C SER A 157 1.08 20.53 14.84
N TYR A 158 1.32 19.36 15.44
CA TYR A 158 2.62 19.01 15.98
C TYR A 158 3.45 18.26 14.94
N GLU A 159 4.61 18.83 14.62
CA GLU A 159 5.62 18.21 13.77
C GLU A 159 6.79 17.72 14.64
N LEU A 160 7.36 16.58 14.27
CA LEU A 160 8.54 16.07 14.96
C LEU A 160 9.79 16.90 14.62
N ASP A 161 10.63 17.10 15.63
CA ASP A 161 11.94 17.73 15.42
C ASP A 161 12.77 16.98 14.37
N LYS A 162 13.55 17.73 13.58
CA LYS A 162 14.36 17.18 12.47
C LYS A 162 15.23 15.97 12.88
N PRO A 163 15.95 15.96 14.01
CA PRO A 163 16.77 14.81 14.41
C PRO A 163 15.93 13.56 14.65
N VAL A 164 14.75 13.70 15.25
CA VAL A 164 13.82 12.59 15.49
C VAL A 164 13.27 12.08 14.18
N ASN A 165 12.93 12.96 13.25
CA ASN A 165 12.50 12.59 11.90
C ASN A 165 13.58 11.81 11.13
N VAL A 166 14.86 12.21 11.22
CA VAL A 166 15.97 11.44 10.63
C VAL A 166 16.02 10.04 11.24
N LEU A 167 16.00 9.94 12.58
CA LEU A 167 16.01 8.66 13.28
C LEU A 167 14.84 7.75 12.88
N VAL A 168 13.61 8.28 12.88
CA VAL A 168 12.39 7.55 12.49
C VAL A 168 12.50 7.04 11.05
N ASN A 169 12.97 7.86 10.12
CA ASN A 169 13.12 7.47 8.72
C ASN A 169 14.24 6.44 8.51
N THR A 170 15.38 6.59 9.21
CA THR A 170 16.48 5.61 9.19
C THR A 170 16.03 4.25 9.71
N LEU A 171 15.26 4.24 10.81
CA LEU A 171 14.69 3.01 11.39
C LEU A 171 13.46 2.48 10.63
N ARG A 172 13.03 3.16 9.55
CA ARG A 172 11.82 2.81 8.77
C ARG A 172 10.55 2.74 9.62
N LEU A 173 10.45 3.58 10.64
CA LEU A 173 9.28 3.68 11.53
C LEU A 173 8.19 4.62 11.00
N ASN A 174 8.46 5.32 9.89
CA ASN A 174 7.47 6.12 9.19
C ASN A 174 6.36 5.21 8.61
N GLN A 175 5.11 5.52 8.97
CA GLN A 175 3.91 4.74 8.64
C GLN A 175 2.99 5.46 7.65
N PHE A 176 3.36 6.64 7.16
CA PHE A 176 2.51 7.38 6.24
C PHE A 176 2.31 6.62 4.93
N TRP A 177 1.04 6.42 4.58
CA TRP A 177 0.63 5.83 3.32
C TRP A 177 -0.55 6.59 2.74
N GLY A 178 -0.26 7.49 1.81
CA GLY A 178 -1.23 8.38 1.16
C GLY A 178 -1.74 7.89 -0.20
N MET A 179 -1.68 6.58 -0.49
CA MET A 179 -2.09 6.09 -1.80
C MET A 179 -3.59 6.31 -2.02
N PHE A 180 -3.93 6.94 -3.17
CA PHE A 180 -5.30 7.25 -3.55
C PHE A 180 -6.03 8.12 -2.51
N SER A 181 -5.31 9.06 -1.89
CA SER A 181 -5.78 9.87 -0.78
C SER A 181 -5.18 11.29 -0.81
N PRO A 182 -5.94 12.35 -0.48
CA PRO A 182 -7.40 12.35 -0.40
C PRO A 182 -8.04 12.13 -1.77
N HIS A 183 -7.44 12.69 -2.81
CA HIS A 183 -7.87 12.52 -4.19
C HIS A 183 -7.06 11.44 -4.91
N ILE A 184 -7.62 10.96 -6.00
CA ILE A 184 -6.95 10.04 -6.92
C ILE A 184 -6.49 10.84 -8.12
N MET A 185 -5.29 10.52 -8.59
CA MET A 185 -4.73 11.11 -9.81
C MET A 185 -5.65 10.80 -11.00
N LYS A 186 -6.04 11.84 -11.75
CA LYS A 186 -6.94 11.73 -12.92
C LYS A 186 -6.21 11.88 -14.24
N GLU A 187 -4.96 12.32 -14.18
CA GLU A 187 -4.08 12.48 -15.32
C GLU A 187 -3.11 11.30 -15.33
N ASP A 188 -2.98 10.64 -16.48
CA ASP A 188 -1.97 9.60 -16.67
C ASP A 188 -1.34 9.80 -18.03
N GLY A 189 -0.13 9.28 -18.22
CA GLY A 189 0.64 9.50 -19.43
C GLY A 189 1.75 8.48 -19.60
N TRP A 190 2.29 8.43 -20.82
CA TRP A 190 3.46 7.62 -21.15
C TRP A 190 4.52 8.47 -21.83
N TYR A 191 5.76 8.03 -21.73
CA TYR A 191 6.90 8.73 -22.33
C TYR A 191 7.09 8.32 -23.78
N LEU A 192 7.29 9.33 -24.63
CA LEU A 192 7.88 9.16 -25.95
C LEU A 192 9.37 9.47 -25.83
N HIS A 193 10.21 8.52 -26.24
CA HIS A 193 11.66 8.62 -26.07
C HIS A 193 12.30 9.08 -27.37
N GLU A 194 12.19 10.37 -27.66
CA GLU A 194 12.67 10.93 -28.92
C GLU A 194 14.19 11.15 -28.90
N GLY A 195 14.86 10.66 -29.94
CA GLY A 195 16.26 10.91 -30.21
C GLY A 195 16.48 11.41 -31.64
N TYR A 196 17.56 12.16 -31.85
CA TYR A 196 17.97 12.61 -33.18
C TYR A 196 19.39 12.14 -33.45
N THR A 197 19.63 11.61 -34.65
CA THR A 197 20.99 11.27 -35.09
C THR A 197 21.79 12.55 -35.34
N SER A 198 23.11 12.42 -35.53
CA SER A 198 23.98 13.54 -35.96
C SER A 198 23.54 14.15 -37.30
N GLU A 199 22.79 13.41 -38.10
CA GLU A 199 22.22 13.85 -39.40
C GLU A 199 20.81 14.45 -39.24
N GLY A 200 20.28 14.56 -38.02
CA GLY A 200 18.95 15.11 -37.73
C GLY A 200 17.80 14.14 -37.96
N LYS A 201 18.05 12.84 -38.17
CA LYS A 201 17.01 11.84 -38.35
C LYS A 201 16.40 11.45 -37.00
N LEU A 202 15.07 11.44 -36.93
CA LEU A 202 14.30 11.02 -35.75
C LEU A 202 14.46 9.51 -35.46
N TRP A 203 14.53 9.16 -34.19
CA TRP A 203 14.68 7.79 -33.70
C TRP A 203 13.91 7.59 -32.38
N ASP A 204 13.23 6.47 -32.23
CA ASP A 204 12.63 6.04 -30.96
C ASP A 204 13.66 5.28 -30.14
N LEU A 205 14.10 5.87 -29.04
CA LEU A 205 15.15 5.32 -28.18
C LEU A 205 14.68 4.13 -27.34
N TYR A 206 13.37 3.91 -27.20
CA TYR A 206 12.82 2.82 -26.40
C TYR A 206 12.58 1.56 -27.24
N TYR A 207 11.95 1.70 -28.40
CA TYR A 207 11.68 0.58 -29.31
C TYR A 207 12.77 0.35 -30.37
N ASP A 208 13.77 1.24 -30.44
CA ASP A 208 14.84 1.21 -31.44
C ASP A 208 14.31 1.24 -32.88
N LEU A 209 13.44 2.23 -33.17
CA LEU A 209 12.76 2.38 -34.45
C LEU A 209 13.13 3.70 -35.15
N PRO A 210 13.15 3.74 -36.50
CA PRO A 210 13.47 4.95 -37.26
C PRO A 210 12.33 5.99 -37.32
N TYR A 211 11.32 5.85 -36.46
CA TYR A 211 10.16 6.74 -36.30
C TYR A 211 9.62 6.61 -34.86
N ILE A 212 8.88 7.61 -34.39
CA ILE A 212 8.23 7.57 -33.07
C ILE A 212 6.92 6.81 -33.14
N TYR A 213 6.81 5.77 -32.32
CA TYR A 213 5.55 5.06 -32.14
C TYR A 213 4.69 5.82 -31.12
N SER A 214 3.73 6.60 -31.63
CA SER A 214 2.90 7.50 -30.82
C SER A 214 1.61 6.87 -30.31
N GLU A 215 1.29 5.65 -30.74
CA GLU A 215 0.11 4.94 -30.24
C GLU A 215 0.31 4.56 -28.76
N LYS A 216 -0.78 4.71 -27.99
CA LYS A 216 -0.77 4.39 -26.57
C LYS A 216 -0.53 2.89 -26.37
N PRO A 217 0.44 2.49 -25.54
CA PRO A 217 0.63 1.09 -25.20
C PRO A 217 -0.61 0.49 -24.51
N GLU A 218 -1.01 -0.72 -24.90
CA GLU A 218 -2.17 -1.42 -24.31
C GLU A 218 -1.98 -1.68 -22.80
N HIS A 219 -0.76 -2.05 -22.39
CA HIS A 219 -0.40 -2.31 -20.99
C HIS A 219 0.87 -1.56 -20.59
N LEU A 220 0.71 -0.28 -20.25
CA LEU A 220 1.83 0.61 -19.88
C LEU A 220 2.64 0.07 -18.68
N VAL A 221 2.00 -0.63 -17.74
CA VAL A 221 2.67 -1.26 -16.59
C VAL A 221 3.85 -2.16 -16.98
N LYS A 222 3.81 -2.81 -18.16
CA LYS A 222 4.88 -3.70 -18.65
C LYS A 222 6.14 -2.95 -19.06
N ASN A 223 6.02 -1.65 -19.36
CA ASN A 223 7.16 -0.83 -19.76
C ASN A 223 8.07 -0.48 -18.57
N PHE A 224 7.62 -0.72 -17.34
CA PHE A 224 8.42 -0.47 -16.15
C PHE A 224 9.05 -1.75 -15.62
N LYS A 225 10.37 -1.71 -15.38
CA LYS A 225 11.12 -2.83 -14.78
C LYS A 225 10.68 -3.16 -13.35
N SER A 226 10.20 -2.17 -12.60
CA SER A 226 9.68 -2.33 -11.23
C SER A 226 8.78 -1.17 -10.83
N ASP A 227 8.09 -1.31 -9.69
CA ASP A 227 7.29 -0.27 -9.05
C ASP A 227 8.10 1.00 -8.76
N ARG A 228 9.40 0.86 -8.48
CA ARG A 228 10.31 2.01 -8.26
C ARG A 228 10.60 2.77 -9.54
N TRP A 229 10.86 2.08 -10.65
CA TRP A 229 11.06 2.71 -11.96
C TRP A 229 9.79 3.40 -12.44
N ARG A 230 8.62 2.76 -12.23
CA ARG A 230 7.31 3.39 -12.48
C ARG A 230 7.15 4.67 -11.65
N LYS A 231 7.49 4.65 -10.35
CA LYS A 231 7.35 5.82 -9.48
C LYS A 231 8.29 6.96 -9.87
N LEU A 232 9.51 6.64 -10.33
CA LEU A 232 10.42 7.63 -10.90
C LEU A 232 9.81 8.27 -12.16
N ALA A 233 9.29 7.44 -13.06
CA ALA A 233 8.62 7.89 -14.26
C ALA A 233 7.41 8.79 -13.95
N GLU A 234 6.58 8.44 -12.96
CA GLU A 234 5.48 9.27 -12.47
C GLU A 234 5.98 10.63 -11.95
N ASN A 235 7.06 10.65 -11.16
CA ASN A 235 7.63 11.89 -10.62
C ASN A 235 8.17 12.82 -11.72
N MET A 236 8.77 12.26 -12.76
CA MET A 236 9.30 13.01 -13.91
C MET A 236 8.20 13.72 -14.72
N GLN A 237 6.92 13.33 -14.58
CA GLN A 237 5.80 14.00 -15.26
C GLN A 237 5.43 15.33 -14.58
N ARG A 238 5.93 15.58 -13.36
CA ARG A 238 5.62 16.81 -12.63
C ARG A 238 6.37 17.99 -13.21
N SER A 239 5.71 19.15 -13.28
CA SER A 239 6.30 20.39 -13.80
C SER A 239 7.47 20.92 -12.96
N ASP A 240 7.59 20.50 -11.70
CA ASP A 240 8.62 20.90 -10.75
C ASP A 240 9.76 19.88 -10.60
N TYR A 241 9.81 18.83 -11.43
CA TYR A 241 10.84 17.81 -11.33
C TYR A 241 12.21 18.34 -11.78
N THR A 242 13.21 18.23 -10.91
CA THR A 242 14.62 18.52 -11.21
C THR A 242 15.47 17.27 -10.98
N PHE A 243 16.48 17.07 -11.82
CA PHE A 243 17.46 15.98 -11.68
C PHE A 243 18.49 16.23 -10.58
#